data_AF-H3CM19-F1
#
_entry.id   AF-H3CM19-F1
#
_cell.length_a   1.000
_cell.length_b   1.000
_cell.length_c   1.000
_cell.angle_alpha   90.00
_cell.angle_beta   90.00
_cell.angle_gamma   90.00
#
_symmetry.space_group_name_H-M   'P 1'
#
loop_
_entity.id
_entity.type
_entity.pdbx_description
1 polymer ?
#
loop_
_entity_poly.entity_id
_entity_poly.type
_entity_poly.pdbx_seq_one_letter_code
_entity_poly.pdbx_strand_id
1 'polypeptide(L)'
;RFEEDSLTGAIEHFKSPHSCRYNNANCLLSHRFGLRHAQVVALSTGTKCINGEYLSDQGLVVNDCHAEVTARRALLRFLYSQLEFFLSKRPEDWEESIFVRHKERGYRLRDNIHFHMYISTSPCGDGRLNSPYE
;
A
#
# COMPACT_ATOMS: atom_id res chain seq x y z
N ARG A 1 -5.03 6.90 -17.70
CA ARG A 1 -5.93 6.00 -18.46
C ARG A 1 -5.97 4.56 -17.94
N PHE A 2 -5.01 3.66 -18.21
CA PHE A 2 -5.12 2.28 -17.65
C PHE A 2 -5.02 2.22 -16.11
N GLU A 3 -4.14 3.03 -15.50
CA GLU A 3 -4.07 3.16 -14.03
C GLU A 3 -5.37 3.74 -13.46
N GLU A 4 -5.93 4.76 -14.12
CA GLU A 4 -7.22 5.36 -13.76
C GLU A 4 -8.36 4.36 -13.78
N ASP A 5 -8.48 3.50 -14.79
CA ASP A 5 -9.61 2.57 -14.89
C ASP A 5 -9.57 1.46 -13.82
N SER A 6 -8.38 0.90 -13.53
CA SER A 6 -8.22 -0.06 -12.42
C SER A 6 -8.35 0.58 -11.03
N LEU A 7 -7.87 1.81 -10.86
CA LEU A 7 -8.05 2.58 -9.63
C LEU A 7 -9.51 2.97 -9.43
N THR A 8 -10.20 3.41 -10.49
CA THR A 8 -11.61 3.79 -10.45
C THR A 8 -12.46 2.58 -10.11
N GLY A 9 -12.23 1.41 -10.71
CA GLY A 9 -12.94 0.17 -10.34
C GLY A 9 -12.74 -0.23 -8.87
N ALA A 10 -11.50 -0.14 -8.35
CA ALA A 10 -11.20 -0.44 -6.95
C ALA A 10 -11.81 0.59 -5.97
N ILE A 11 -11.85 1.86 -6.36
CA ILE A 11 -12.43 2.96 -5.57
C ILE A 11 -13.97 2.93 -5.63
N GLU A 12 -14.57 2.58 -6.77
CA GLU A 12 -16.02 2.50 -6.96
C GLU A 12 -16.65 1.35 -6.19
N HIS A 13 -15.96 0.21 -6.07
CA HIS A 13 -16.38 -0.88 -5.16
C HIS A 13 -16.36 -0.48 -3.67
N PHE A 14 -15.71 0.64 -3.32
CA PHE A 14 -15.62 1.15 -1.95
C PHE A 14 -16.58 2.32 -1.65
N LYS A 15 -17.60 2.58 -2.49
CA LYS A 15 -18.68 3.55 -2.20
C LYS A 15 -19.60 3.04 -1.06
N SER A 16 -19.06 3.07 0.15
CA SER A 16 -19.74 2.91 1.44
C SER A 16 -19.87 4.30 2.10
N PRO A 17 -20.71 4.50 3.15
CA PRO A 17 -20.82 5.77 3.87
C PRO A 17 -19.48 6.36 4.37
N HIS A 18 -18.40 5.56 4.41
CA HIS A 18 -17.03 6.02 4.73
C HIS A 18 -16.31 6.75 3.58
N SER A 19 -16.84 6.71 2.36
CA SER A 19 -16.24 7.32 1.15
C SER A 19 -16.43 8.84 1.07
N CYS A 20 -17.30 9.43 1.90
CA CYS A 20 -17.85 10.77 1.68
C CYS A 20 -17.05 11.94 2.32
N ARG A 21 -15.84 11.74 2.86
CA ARG A 21 -15.15 12.80 3.64
C ARG A 21 -13.64 12.94 3.48
N TYR A 22 -12.97 12.18 2.61
CA TYR A 22 -11.51 12.16 2.58
C TYR A 22 -10.97 12.65 1.23
N ASN A 23 -10.37 13.85 1.24
CA ASN A 23 -9.76 14.48 0.06
C ASN A 23 -8.47 13.78 -0.41
N ASN A 24 -7.94 12.84 0.38
CA ASN A 24 -6.73 12.08 0.06
C ASN A 24 -6.98 10.57 0.10
N ALA A 25 -6.85 9.92 -1.05
CA ALA A 25 -6.90 8.48 -1.23
C ALA A 25 -5.59 8.00 -1.86
N ASN A 26 -4.96 7.01 -1.24
CA ASN A 26 -3.69 6.46 -1.69
C ASN A 26 -3.84 4.96 -1.93
N CYS A 27 -3.27 4.51 -3.04
CA CYS A 27 -3.31 3.12 -3.48
C CYS A 27 -1.88 2.63 -3.70
N LEU A 28 -1.59 1.40 -3.31
CA LEU A 28 -0.38 0.70 -3.69
C LEU A 28 -0.73 -0.41 -4.66
N LEU A 29 -0.13 -0.33 -5.85
CA LEU A 29 -0.23 -1.32 -6.90
C LEU A 29 1.03 -2.16 -6.90
N SER A 30 0.88 -3.48 -7.02
CA SER A 30 1.99 -4.39 -7.32
C SER A 30 1.75 -5.04 -8.67
N HIS A 31 2.80 -5.23 -9.47
CA HIS A 31 2.69 -6.02 -10.69
C HIS A 31 3.96 -6.83 -10.92
N ARG A 32 3.79 -7.99 -11.56
CA ARG A 32 4.89 -8.92 -11.89
C ARG A 32 5.30 -8.88 -13.37
N PHE A 33 4.41 -8.48 -14.29
CA PHE A 33 4.67 -8.45 -15.74
C PHE A 33 3.92 -7.29 -16.46
N GLY A 34 4.28 -6.06 -16.08
CA GLY A 34 3.72 -4.83 -16.65
C GLY A 34 2.36 -4.41 -16.08
N LEU A 35 1.96 -3.16 -16.38
CA LEU A 35 0.79 -2.51 -15.78
C LEU A 35 -0.55 -3.18 -16.09
N ARG A 36 -0.64 -3.98 -17.17
CA ARG A 36 -1.87 -4.71 -17.54
C ARG A 36 -2.22 -5.84 -16.56
N HIS A 37 -1.25 -6.30 -15.78
CA HIS A 37 -1.43 -7.30 -14.72
C HIS A 37 -1.16 -6.69 -13.34
N ALA A 38 -1.44 -5.40 -13.18
CA ALA A 38 -1.32 -4.74 -11.89
C ALA A 38 -2.46 -5.15 -10.96
N GLN A 39 -2.10 -5.42 -9.72
CA GLN A 39 -3.00 -5.75 -8.62
C GLN A 39 -2.87 -4.69 -7.52
N VAL A 40 -4.01 -4.20 -7.04
CA VAL A 40 -4.05 -3.36 -5.83
C VAL A 40 -3.77 -4.23 -4.62
N VAL A 41 -2.68 -3.94 -3.90
CA VAL A 41 -2.27 -4.69 -2.69
C VAL A 41 -2.56 -3.93 -1.40
N ALA A 42 -2.71 -2.62 -1.47
CA ALA A 42 -3.21 -1.83 -0.37
C ALA A 42 -3.98 -0.60 -0.88
N LEU A 43 -5.01 -0.23 -0.14
CA LEU A 43 -5.83 0.96 -0.34
C LEU A 43 -5.99 1.63 1.01
N SER A 44 -5.91 2.96 1.04
CA SER A 44 -6.01 3.72 2.28
C SER A 44 -6.49 5.15 2.01
N THR A 45 -7.05 5.76 3.04
CA THR A 45 -7.45 7.17 3.07
C THR A 45 -7.06 7.75 4.43
N GLY A 46 -6.95 9.07 4.50
CA GLY A 46 -6.71 9.77 5.77
C GLY A 46 -5.76 10.96 5.65
N THR A 47 -5.96 11.93 6.53
CA THR A 47 -5.27 13.23 6.55
C THR A 47 -4.94 13.72 7.95
N LYS A 48 -5.04 12.84 8.95
CA LYS A 48 -4.95 13.21 10.36
C LYS A 48 -3.99 12.30 11.09
N CYS A 49 -3.36 12.86 12.12
CA CYS A 49 -2.59 12.14 13.12
C CYS A 49 -3.35 12.12 14.45
N ILE A 50 -2.96 11.23 15.34
CA ILE A 50 -3.53 11.17 16.67
C ILE A 50 -3.08 12.35 17.54
N ASN A 51 -3.92 12.76 18.49
CA ASN A 51 -3.52 13.70 19.54
C ASN A 51 -2.58 13.02 20.55
N GLY A 52 -1.63 13.78 21.11
CA GLY A 52 -0.65 13.32 22.08
C GLY A 52 -1.25 12.66 23.32
N GLU A 53 -2.44 13.10 23.75
CA GLU A 53 -3.17 12.55 24.90
C GLU A 53 -3.61 11.09 24.70
N TYR A 54 -3.69 10.61 23.46
CA TYR A 54 -4.09 9.23 23.12
C TYR A 54 -2.90 8.37 22.64
N LEU A 55 -1.66 8.84 22.80
CA LEU A 55 -0.48 8.04 22.51
C LEU A 55 -0.42 6.83 23.45
N SER A 56 0.02 5.70 22.90
CA SER A 56 0.21 4.46 23.65
C SER A 56 1.69 4.11 23.73
N ASP A 57 2.16 3.83 24.94
CA ASP A 57 3.50 3.28 25.21
C ASP A 57 3.61 1.77 24.91
N GLN A 58 2.46 1.09 24.76
CA GLN A 58 2.38 -0.34 24.42
C GLN A 58 2.28 -0.61 22.91
N GLY A 59 2.31 0.42 22.06
CA GLY A 59 2.24 0.26 20.60
C GLY A 59 0.88 -0.18 20.06
N LEU A 60 -0.20 0.02 20.81
CA LEU A 60 -1.56 -0.41 20.45
C LEU A 60 -2.30 0.59 19.55
N VAL A 61 -1.69 1.74 19.26
CA VAL A 61 -2.34 2.87 18.61
C VAL A 61 -1.56 3.31 17.36
N VAL A 62 -2.27 3.75 16.33
CA VAL A 62 -1.68 4.28 15.11
C VAL A 62 -1.49 5.79 15.26
N ASN A 63 -0.24 6.23 15.31
CA ASN A 63 0.08 7.64 15.54
C ASN A 63 -0.23 8.53 14.33
N ASP A 64 0.03 8.02 13.13
CA ASP A 64 -0.10 8.75 11.87
C ASP A 64 -1.03 7.96 10.93
N CYS A 65 -2.21 8.54 10.69
CA CYS A 65 -3.24 8.00 9.82
C CYS A 65 -3.32 8.78 8.50
N HIS A 66 -2.25 9.47 8.08
CA HIS A 66 -2.13 9.88 6.69
C HIS A 66 -2.24 8.66 5.79
N ALA A 67 -2.92 8.82 4.66
CA ALA A 67 -3.17 7.74 3.71
C ALA A 67 -1.85 7.06 3.30
N GLU A 68 -0.79 7.83 3.04
CA GLU A 68 0.51 7.32 2.60
C GLU A 68 1.18 6.43 3.65
N VAL A 69 1.09 6.83 4.92
CA VAL A 69 1.65 6.09 6.04
C VAL A 69 0.85 4.81 6.26
N THR A 70 -0.47 4.88 6.16
CA THR A 70 -1.37 3.74 6.32
C THR A 70 -1.22 2.74 5.17
N ALA A 71 -1.11 3.19 3.92
CA ALA A 71 -0.81 2.37 2.76
C ALA A 71 0.48 1.55 2.98
N ARG A 72 1.56 2.20 3.43
CA ARG A 72 2.82 1.53 3.75
C ARG A 72 2.66 0.47 4.84
N ARG A 73 1.89 0.75 5.90
CA ARG A 73 1.60 -0.25 6.95
C ARG A 73 0.82 -1.44 6.42
N ALA A 74 -0.16 -1.21 5.55
CA ALA A 74 -0.90 -2.26 4.88
C ALA A 74 -0.01 -3.09 3.94
N LEU A 75 0.93 -2.45 3.23
CA LEU A 75 1.93 -3.15 2.42
C LEU A 75 2.77 -4.11 3.26
N LEU A 76 3.21 -3.72 4.47
CA LEU A 76 3.95 -4.62 5.35
C LEU A 76 3.12 -5.88 5.67
N ARG A 77 1.81 -5.75 5.94
CA ARG A 77 0.93 -6.91 6.16
C ARG A 77 0.85 -7.81 4.92
N PHE A 78 0.76 -7.21 3.73
CA PHE A 78 0.82 -7.97 2.48
C PHE A 78 2.16 -8.72 2.35
N LEU A 79 3.29 -8.08 2.61
CA LEU A 79 4.61 -8.75 2.58
C LEU A 79 4.68 -9.90 3.59
N TYR A 80 4.16 -9.75 4.81
CA TYR A 80 4.09 -10.85 5.78
C TYR A 80 3.24 -12.01 5.27
N SER A 81 2.04 -11.76 4.72
CA SER A 81 1.23 -12.84 4.14
C SER A 81 1.93 -13.56 2.98
N GLN A 82 2.72 -12.83 2.19
CA GLN A 82 3.47 -13.41 1.09
C GLN A 82 4.64 -14.28 1.58
N LEU A 83 5.25 -13.94 2.72
CA LEU A 83 6.22 -14.81 3.38
C LEU A 83 5.56 -16.06 3.97
N GLU A 84 4.36 -15.93 4.54
CA GLU A 84 3.58 -17.09 5.01
C GLU A 84 3.27 -18.06 3.87
N PHE A 85 2.84 -17.55 2.70
CA PHE A 85 2.67 -18.36 1.49
C PHE A 85 3.97 -19.05 1.07
N PHE A 86 5.10 -18.32 1.08
CA PHE A 86 6.40 -18.90 0.72
C PHE A 86 6.86 -20.02 1.67
N LEU A 87 6.49 -19.92 2.96
CA LEU A 87 6.87 -20.86 4.01
C LEU A 87 5.83 -21.98 4.21
N SER A 88 4.75 -21.97 3.44
CA SER A 88 3.71 -23.01 3.49
C SER A 88 4.30 -24.37 3.13
N LYS A 89 3.71 -25.43 3.70
CA LYS A 89 4.06 -26.81 3.38
C LYS A 89 3.51 -27.27 2.02
N ARG A 90 2.58 -26.51 1.44
CA ARG A 90 1.94 -26.85 0.16
C ARG A 90 2.75 -26.29 -1.00
N PRO A 91 3.17 -27.12 -1.96
CA PRO A 91 3.92 -26.66 -3.12
C PRO A 91 3.20 -25.56 -3.93
N GLU A 92 1.88 -25.63 -4.06
CA GLU A 92 1.13 -24.60 -4.80
C GLU A 92 1.24 -23.19 -4.15
N ASP A 93 1.36 -23.10 -2.83
CA ASP A 93 1.34 -21.82 -2.11
C ASP A 93 2.66 -21.04 -2.28
N TRP A 94 3.82 -21.72 -2.29
CA TRP A 94 5.11 -21.03 -2.46
C TRP A 94 5.33 -20.57 -3.90
N GLU A 95 4.69 -21.22 -4.87
CA GLU A 95 4.72 -20.79 -6.28
C GLU A 95 3.95 -19.49 -6.50
N GLU A 96 2.90 -19.22 -5.72
CA GLU A 96 2.13 -17.98 -5.76
C GLU A 96 2.80 -16.82 -5.01
N SER A 97 3.72 -17.10 -4.09
CA SER A 97 4.43 -16.04 -3.34
C SER A 97 5.26 -15.12 -4.24
N ILE A 98 5.29 -13.82 -3.91
CA ILE A 98 6.20 -12.85 -4.53
C ILE A 98 7.67 -13.02 -4.13
N PHE A 99 7.97 -13.86 -3.14
CA PHE A 99 9.33 -14.07 -2.64
C PHE A 99 10.00 -15.29 -3.28
N VAL A 100 11.33 -15.25 -3.28
CA VAL A 100 12.22 -16.38 -3.56
C VAL A 100 13.35 -16.40 -2.55
N ARG A 101 13.94 -17.58 -2.33
CA ARG A 101 15.14 -17.70 -1.49
C ARG A 101 16.29 -16.93 -2.13
N HIS A 102 16.99 -16.13 -1.33
CA HIS A 102 18.17 -15.40 -1.78
C HIS A 102 19.42 -15.91 -1.07
N LYS A 103 20.29 -16.61 -1.82
CA LYS A 103 21.51 -17.22 -1.30
C LYS A 103 21.21 -18.12 -0.09
N GLU A 104 22.20 -18.37 0.76
CA GLU A 104 22.05 -19.22 1.94
C GLU A 104 21.34 -18.52 3.12
N ARG A 105 21.08 -17.21 3.06
CA ARG A 105 20.42 -16.47 4.15
C ARG A 105 19.47 -15.40 3.61
N GLY A 106 18.16 -15.62 3.79
CA GLY A 106 17.11 -14.64 3.57
C GLY A 106 16.26 -14.85 2.31
N TYR A 107 15.40 -13.87 2.06
CA TYR A 107 14.44 -13.85 0.94
C TYR A 107 14.63 -12.57 0.14
N ARG A 108 14.35 -12.64 -1.16
CA ARG A 108 14.24 -11.46 -2.03
C ARG A 108 12.93 -11.52 -2.81
N LEU A 109 12.51 -10.38 -3.34
CA LEU A 109 11.43 -10.36 -4.32
C LEU A 109 11.87 -11.10 -5.60
N ARG A 110 10.91 -11.77 -6.22
CA ARG A 110 11.08 -12.30 -7.58
C ARG A 110 11.41 -11.17 -8.55
N ASP A 111 12.12 -11.54 -9.61
CA ASP A 111 12.45 -10.61 -10.67
C ASP A 111 11.17 -10.04 -11.31
N ASN A 112 11.23 -8.76 -11.70
CA ASN A 112 10.14 -8.01 -12.31
C ASN A 112 8.94 -7.69 -11.39
N ILE A 113 9.08 -7.84 -10.07
CA ILE A 113 8.10 -7.33 -9.11
C ILE A 113 8.39 -5.88 -8.76
N HIS A 114 7.43 -5.02 -9.07
CA HIS A 114 7.48 -3.59 -8.75
C HIS A 114 6.27 -3.18 -7.92
N PHE A 115 6.50 -2.25 -6.99
CA PHE A 115 5.46 -1.59 -6.23
C PHE A 115 5.37 -0.13 -6.66
N HIS A 116 4.16 0.33 -6.96
CA HIS A 116 3.86 1.70 -7.36
C HIS A 116 2.94 2.32 -6.33
N MET A 117 3.29 3.52 -5.88
CA MET A 117 2.49 4.28 -4.94
C MET A 117 1.77 5.41 -5.66
N TYR A 118 0.46 5.35 -5.62
CA TYR A 118 -0.41 6.43 -6.05
C TYR A 118 -0.86 7.23 -4.82
N ILE A 119 -0.74 8.55 -4.92
CA ILE A 119 -1.21 9.51 -3.91
C ILE A 119 -2.08 10.53 -4.65
N SER A 120 -3.33 10.71 -4.23
CA SER A 120 -4.29 11.56 -4.97
C SER A 120 -3.94 13.05 -4.98
N THR A 121 -3.10 13.50 -4.04
CA THR A 121 -2.51 14.85 -4.01
C THR A 121 -1.07 14.77 -3.55
N SER A 122 -0.25 15.79 -3.80
CA SER A 122 1.12 15.77 -3.29
C SER A 122 1.15 15.59 -1.76
N PRO A 123 2.07 14.73 -1.25
CA PRO A 123 2.16 14.43 0.18
C PRO A 123 2.48 15.69 0.98
N CYS A 124 2.09 15.69 2.26
CA CYS A 124 2.33 16.82 3.15
C CYS A 124 3.85 17.05 3.40
N GLY A 125 4.24 18.28 3.75
CA GLY A 125 5.65 18.69 3.88
C GLY A 125 6.23 19.18 2.55
N ASP A 126 7.52 18.91 2.31
CA ASP A 126 8.28 19.40 1.15
C ASP A 126 7.66 19.00 -0.20
N GLY A 127 6.91 17.90 -0.25
CA GLY A 127 6.20 17.48 -1.46
C GLY A 127 5.09 18.43 -1.91
N ARG A 128 4.60 19.31 -1.02
CA ARG A 128 3.56 20.32 -1.30
C ARG A 128 4.10 21.75 -1.34
N LEU A 129 5.38 21.97 -0.99
CA LEU A 129 6.02 23.29 -0.99
C LEU A 129 6.43 23.71 -2.41
N ASN A 130 5.46 23.90 -3.31
CA ASN A 130 5.69 24.54 -4.59
C ASN A 130 4.60 25.60 -4.79
N SER A 131 4.96 26.83 -5.14
CA SER A 131 4.02 27.86 -5.59
C SER A 131 3.50 27.45 -6.97
N PRO A 132 2.25 27.00 -7.13
CA PRO A 132 1.76 26.55 -8.43
C PRO A 132 1.45 27.71 -9.40
N TYR A 133 1.80 28.94 -9.02
CA TYR A 133 1.46 30.19 -9.73
C TYR A 133 2.66 31.16 -9.88
N GLU A 134 3.90 30.67 -9.87
CA GLU A 134 5.03 31.41 -10.46
C GLU A 134 5.32 30.93 -11.88
#